data_AF-A0A356CSU0-F1
#
_entry.id   AF-A0A356CSU0-F1
#
_cell.length_a   1.000
_cell.length_b   1.000
_cell.length_c   1.000
_cell.angle_alpha   90.00
_cell.angle_beta   90.00
_cell.angle_gamma   90.00
#
_symmetry.space_group_name_H-M   'P 1'
#
loop_
_entity.id
_entity.type
_entity.pdbx_description
1 polymer ?
#
loop_
_entity_poly.entity_id
_entity_poly.type
_entity_poly.pdbx_seq_one_letter_code
_entity_poly.pdbx_strand_id
1 'polypeptide(L)'
;KPEDVREMEYRFNGNEISLDYGSDESEDDAFRPIAYLKDETPGPSEQMELEQSEGNNLSSLSKALSSLDERSRLILEERWLKDKDASTLHELADKLGVSAERIRQIEQAAMKKIKLLMLSSSH
;
A
#
# COMPACT_ATOMS: atom_id res chain seq x y z
N LYS A 1 -36.77 -8.89 1.19
CA LYS A 1 -36.94 -8.86 2.67
C LYS A 1 -37.56 -7.51 3.06
N PRO A 2 -38.18 -7.33 4.23
CA PRO A 2 -38.77 -6.03 4.63
C PRO A 2 -37.75 -4.90 4.84
N GLU A 3 -36.45 -5.21 4.84
CA GLU A 3 -35.36 -4.23 4.88
C GLU A 3 -35.11 -3.61 3.51
N ASP A 4 -34.97 -4.42 2.46
CA ASP A 4 -34.79 -3.95 1.07
C ASP A 4 -35.92 -3.00 0.62
N VAL A 5 -37.16 -3.28 1.07
CA VAL A 5 -38.33 -2.43 0.78
C VAL A 5 -38.22 -1.08 1.50
N ARG A 6 -37.78 -1.07 2.77
CA ARG A 6 -37.58 0.18 3.52
C ARG A 6 -36.45 1.03 2.95
N GLU A 7 -35.38 0.41 2.45
CA GLU A 7 -34.29 1.12 1.77
C GLU A 7 -34.76 1.74 0.45
N MET A 8 -35.51 0.98 -0.36
CA MET A 8 -36.10 1.49 -1.60
C MET A 8 -37.08 2.65 -1.34
N GLU A 9 -37.94 2.54 -0.32
CA GLU A 9 -38.83 3.63 0.10
C GLU A 9 -38.05 4.87 0.56
N TYR A 10 -36.94 4.71 1.30
CA TYR A 10 -36.11 5.83 1.73
C TYR A 10 -35.42 6.55 0.56
N ARG A 11 -34.94 5.80 -0.43
CA ARG A 11 -34.35 6.37 -1.65
C ARG A 11 -35.39 7.02 -2.55
N PHE A 12 -36.62 6.49 -2.58
CA PHE A 12 -37.70 6.99 -3.44
C PHE A 12 -38.45 8.19 -2.83
N ASN A 13 -38.60 8.26 -1.50
CA ASN A 13 -39.16 9.41 -0.77
C ASN A 13 -38.11 10.47 -0.40
N GLY A 14 -36.83 10.20 -0.63
CA GLY A 14 -35.77 11.18 -0.46
C GLY A 14 -35.89 12.27 -1.51
N ASN A 15 -36.46 13.41 -1.15
CA ASN A 15 -36.52 14.59 -2.02
C ASN A 15 -35.10 14.92 -2.51
N GLU A 16 -34.89 14.87 -3.83
CA GLU A 16 -33.64 15.30 -4.46
C GLU A 16 -33.47 16.81 -4.26
N ILE A 17 -32.68 17.21 -3.26
CA ILE A 17 -32.35 18.60 -3.00
C ILE A 17 -31.22 19.00 -3.96
N SER A 18 -31.39 20.11 -4.68
CA SER A 18 -30.33 20.64 -5.54
C SER A 18 -29.09 20.95 -4.72
N LEU A 19 -27.95 20.42 -5.17
CA LEU A 19 -26.64 20.60 -4.54
C LEU A 19 -26.19 22.07 -4.48
N ASP A 20 -26.76 22.88 -5.37
CA ASP A 20 -26.40 24.29 -5.58
C ASP A 20 -27.53 25.26 -5.17
N TYR A 21 -28.48 24.81 -4.34
CA TYR A 21 -29.56 25.65 -3.86
C TYR A 21 -29.05 26.66 -2.82
N GLY A 22 -29.32 27.93 -3.06
CA GLY A 22 -29.15 29.04 -2.12
C GLY A 22 -30.32 30.00 -2.31
N SER A 23 -30.84 30.55 -1.21
CA SER A 23 -31.83 31.62 -1.26
C SER A 23 -31.22 32.86 -1.94
N ASP A 24 -31.94 33.42 -2.91
CA ASP A 24 -31.56 34.57 -3.77
C ASP A 24 -31.44 35.91 -3.00
N GLU A 25 -31.31 35.86 -1.68
CA GLU A 25 -31.17 37.03 -0.82
C GLU A 25 -29.84 36.90 -0.06
N SER A 26 -28.91 37.80 -0.39
CA SER A 26 -27.55 37.98 0.13
C SER A 26 -26.50 36.94 -0.32
N GLU A 27 -25.66 37.36 -1.28
CA GLU A 27 -24.46 36.65 -1.80
C GLU A 27 -23.42 36.27 -0.73
N ASP A 28 -23.54 36.78 0.50
CA ASP A 28 -22.48 36.72 1.53
C ASP A 28 -22.74 35.67 2.64
N ASP A 29 -23.94 35.06 2.75
CA ASP A 29 -24.27 34.13 3.85
C ASP A 29 -25.12 32.89 3.43
N ALA A 30 -25.22 32.62 2.12
CA ALA A 30 -25.95 31.45 1.63
C ALA A 30 -25.12 30.17 1.79
N PHE A 31 -25.50 29.33 2.76
CA PHE A 31 -24.93 28.00 2.99
C PHE A 31 -25.27 27.03 1.85
N ARG A 32 -24.39 26.92 0.85
CA ARG A 32 -24.55 25.99 -0.28
C ARG A 32 -23.85 24.65 0.04
N PRO A 33 -24.53 23.50 0.00
CA PRO A 33 -23.94 22.19 0.33
C PRO A 33 -22.69 21.86 -0.50
N ILE A 34 -22.63 22.31 -1.76
CA ILE A 34 -21.48 22.12 -2.63
C ILE A 34 -20.16 22.70 -2.07
N ALA A 35 -20.24 23.79 -1.31
CA ALA A 35 -19.05 24.49 -0.77
C ALA A 35 -18.34 23.71 0.34
N TYR A 36 -19.00 22.71 0.94
CA TYR A 36 -18.46 21.87 2.00
C TYR A 36 -18.09 20.46 1.52
N LEU A 37 -18.25 20.18 0.22
CA LEU A 37 -17.87 18.90 -0.34
C LEU A 37 -16.34 18.82 -0.40
N LYS A 38 -15.78 17.91 0.41
CA LYS A 38 -14.34 17.65 0.39
C LYS A 38 -13.98 16.98 -0.93
N ASP A 39 -12.93 17.49 -1.58
CA ASP A 39 -12.30 16.78 -2.69
C ASP A 39 -11.60 15.52 -2.16
N GLU A 40 -11.85 14.37 -2.80
CA GLU A 40 -11.21 13.10 -2.47
C GLU A 40 -9.80 13.00 -3.05
N THR A 41 -9.39 13.93 -3.92
CA THR A 41 -8.03 13.94 -4.43
C THR A 41 -7.02 14.32 -3.34
N PRO A 42 -5.85 13.66 -3.29
CA PRO A 42 -4.82 14.01 -2.34
C PRO A 42 -4.38 15.46 -2.56
N GLY A 43 -4.30 16.23 -1.48
CA GLY A 43 -3.74 17.57 -1.55
C GLY A 43 -2.23 17.54 -1.88
N PRO A 44 -1.64 18.68 -2.28
CA PRO A 44 -0.21 18.74 -2.62
C PRO A 44 0.72 18.25 -1.50
N SER A 45 0.35 18.50 -0.24
CA SER A 45 1.10 18.02 0.93
C SER A 45 1.04 16.50 1.09
N GLU A 46 -0.14 15.90 0.88
CA GLU A 46 -0.33 14.44 0.96
C GLU A 46 0.40 13.75 -0.21
N GLN A 47 0.36 14.34 -1.41
CA GLN A 47 1.10 13.82 -2.55
C GLN A 47 2.62 13.86 -2.31
N MET A 48 3.14 14.95 -1.75
CA MET A 48 4.56 15.06 -1.41
C MET A 48 4.98 14.08 -0.30
N GLU A 49 4.10 13.81 0.67
CA GLU A 49 4.32 12.80 1.69
C GLU A 49 4.37 11.39 1.09
N LEU A 50 3.45 11.06 0.19
CA LEU A 50 3.44 9.79 -0.54
C LEU A 50 4.76 9.59 -1.31
N GLU A 51 5.16 10.56 -2.14
CA GLU A 51 6.40 10.50 -2.92
C GLU A 51 7.65 10.34 -2.03
N GLN A 52 7.73 11.09 -0.93
CA GLN A 52 8.83 10.94 0.03
C GLN A 52 8.82 9.56 0.70
N SER A 53 7.65 9.07 1.11
CA SER A 53 7.51 7.75 1.73
C SER A 53 7.99 6.64 0.79
N GLU A 54 7.63 6.71 -0.49
CA GLU A 54 8.06 5.75 -1.50
C GLU A 54 9.57 5.79 -1.73
N GLY A 55 10.15 6.99 -1.88
CA GLY A 55 11.60 7.16 -2.03
C GLY A 55 12.39 6.66 -0.81
N ASN A 56 11.90 6.96 0.39
CA ASN A 56 12.50 6.49 1.64
C ASN A 56 12.40 4.96 1.78
N ASN A 57 11.27 4.36 1.40
CA ASN A 57 11.08 2.92 1.41
C ASN A 57 12.04 2.22 0.45
N LEU A 58 12.22 2.76 -0.77
CA LEU A 58 13.11 2.18 -1.77
C LEU A 58 14.59 2.26 -1.35
N SER A 59 14.99 3.41 -0.81
CA SER A 59 16.34 3.62 -0.23
C SER A 59 16.60 2.67 0.95
N SER A 60 15.63 2.53 1.85
CA SER A 60 15.72 1.66 3.02
C SER A 60 15.80 0.18 2.63
N LEU A 61 15.02 -0.25 1.63
CA LEU A 61 15.08 -1.60 1.08
C LEU A 61 16.45 -1.88 0.46
N SER A 62 16.99 -0.95 -0.35
CA SER A 62 18.32 -1.08 -0.96
C SER A 62 19.42 -1.23 0.10
N LYS A 63 19.36 -0.44 1.18
CA LYS A 63 20.28 -0.57 2.32
C LYS A 63 20.11 -1.91 3.03
N ALA A 64 18.88 -2.36 3.25
CA ALA A 64 18.59 -3.63 3.89
C ALA A 64 19.15 -4.81 3.08
N LEU A 65 18.95 -4.82 1.75
CA LEU A 65 19.52 -5.81 0.84
C LEU A 65 21.05 -5.79 0.83
N SER A 66 21.65 -4.60 0.93
CA SER A 66 23.10 -4.43 1.00
C SER A 66 23.70 -5.00 2.30
N SER A 67 22.94 -5.02 3.39
CA SER A 67 23.36 -5.54 4.70
C SER A 67 23.25 -7.07 4.86
N LEU A 68 22.63 -7.73 3.89
CA LEU A 68 22.52 -9.19 3.85
C LEU A 68 23.82 -9.80 3.33
N ASP A 69 24.14 -10.98 3.85
CA ASP A 69 25.18 -11.84 3.29
C ASP A 69 24.88 -12.16 1.82
N GLU A 70 25.94 -12.30 1.03
CA GLU A 70 25.87 -12.57 -0.42
C GLU A 70 24.99 -13.78 -0.73
N ARG A 71 25.12 -14.84 0.07
CA ARG A 71 24.33 -16.07 -0.07
C ARG A 71 22.84 -15.85 0.19
N SER A 72 22.49 -15.03 1.19
CA SER A 72 21.10 -14.69 1.52
C SER A 72 20.48 -13.78 0.46
N ARG A 73 21.27 -12.84 -0.06
CA ARG A 73 20.86 -11.95 -1.15
C ARG A 73 20.55 -12.75 -2.41
N LEU A 74 21.43 -13.66 -2.81
CA LEU A 74 21.23 -14.50 -3.99
C LEU A 74 19.95 -15.34 -3.91
N ILE A 75 19.66 -15.93 -2.74
CA ILE A 75 18.43 -16.70 -2.52
C ILE A 75 17.19 -15.82 -2.66
N LEU A 76 17.21 -14.60 -2.13
CA LEU A 76 16.10 -13.65 -2.23
C LEU A 76 15.93 -13.12 -3.67
N GLU A 77 17.02 -12.77 -4.35
CA GLU A 77 16.98 -12.28 -5.73
C GLU A 77 16.41 -13.33 -6.68
N GLU A 78 16.88 -14.57 -6.58
CA GLU A 78 16.43 -15.68 -7.41
C GLU A 78 14.98 -16.10 -7.15
N ARG A 79 14.43 -15.82 -5.95
CA ARG A 79 13.04 -16.22 -5.59
C ARG A 79 12.01 -15.10 -5.67
N TRP A 80 12.41 -13.87 -5.41
CA TRP A 80 11.48 -12.74 -5.24
C TRP A 80 11.70 -11.62 -6.25
N LEU A 81 12.94 -11.43 -6.76
CA LEU A 81 13.22 -10.39 -7.74
C LEU A 81 13.17 -10.91 -9.18
N LYS A 82 13.31 -12.23 -9.39
CA LYS A 82 13.01 -12.86 -10.68
C LYS A 82 11.52 -13.13 -10.80
N ASP A 83 10.82 -12.25 -11.54
CA ASP A 83 9.38 -12.35 -11.77
C ASP A 83 8.94 -13.64 -12.47
N LYS A 84 9.57 -13.98 -13.61
CA LYS A 84 9.09 -15.06 -14.50
C LYS A 84 9.81 -16.40 -14.31
N ASP A 85 11.00 -16.38 -13.72
CA ASP A 85 11.89 -17.54 -13.57
C ASP A 85 12.34 -17.69 -12.12
N ALA A 86 11.40 -17.53 -11.18
CA ALA A 86 11.69 -17.70 -9.76
C ALA A 86 12.19 -19.13 -9.51
N SER A 87 13.43 -19.27 -9.07
CA SER A 87 14.04 -20.57 -8.83
C SER A 87 13.30 -21.29 -7.70
N THR A 88 12.99 -22.56 -7.90
CA THR A 88 12.40 -23.38 -6.83
C THR A 88 13.42 -23.63 -5.71
N LEU A 89 12.93 -23.96 -4.52
CA LEU A 89 13.79 -24.32 -3.38
C LEU A 89 14.76 -25.47 -3.71
N HIS A 90 14.34 -26.41 -4.55
CA HIS A 90 15.15 -27.57 -4.96
C HIS A 90 16.27 -27.15 -5.92
N GLU A 91 15.98 -26.32 -6.92
CA GLU A 91 16.99 -25.82 -7.85
C GLU A 91 18.05 -24.96 -7.15
N LEU A 92 17.64 -24.12 -6.20
CA LEU A 92 18.57 -23.35 -5.38
C LEU A 92 19.39 -24.22 -4.44
N ALA A 93 18.78 -25.27 -3.87
CA ALA A 93 19.45 -26.26 -3.06
C ALA A 93 20.55 -26.99 -3.84
N ASP A 94 20.23 -27.44 -5.06
CA ASP A 94 21.17 -28.11 -5.96
C ASP A 94 22.31 -27.17 -6.40
N LYS A 95 21.99 -25.92 -6.77
CA LYS A 95 22.98 -24.90 -7.18
C LYS A 95 23.94 -24.51 -6.05
N LEU A 96 23.45 -24.45 -4.80
CA LEU A 96 24.22 -24.04 -3.63
C LEU A 96 24.76 -25.20 -2.80
N GLY A 97 24.53 -26.45 -3.24
CA GLY A 97 25.01 -27.67 -2.58
C GLY A 97 24.49 -27.85 -1.15
N VAL A 98 23.25 -27.44 -0.86
CA VAL A 98 22.62 -27.57 0.47
C VAL A 98 21.20 -28.10 0.35
N SER A 99 20.60 -28.55 1.46
CA SER A 99 19.21 -29.02 1.44
C SER A 99 18.22 -27.87 1.19
N ALA A 100 17.07 -28.21 0.59
CA ALA A 100 15.96 -27.27 0.38
C ALA A 100 15.47 -26.63 1.69
N GLU A 101 15.44 -27.40 2.79
CA GLU A 101 15.10 -26.88 4.12
C GLU A 101 16.14 -25.85 4.61
N ARG A 102 17.43 -26.06 4.30
CA ARG A 102 18.46 -25.07 4.65
C ARG A 102 18.28 -23.76 3.87
N ILE A 103 17.91 -23.83 2.59
CA ILE A 103 17.56 -22.63 1.80
C ILE A 103 16.38 -21.89 2.43
N ARG A 104 15.32 -22.61 2.82
CA ARG A 104 14.15 -22.03 3.50
C ARG A 104 14.53 -21.33 4.81
N GLN A 105 15.40 -21.93 5.62
CA GLN A 105 15.87 -21.30 6.86
C GLN A 105 16.62 -19.99 6.59
N ILE A 106 17.50 -19.98 5.58
CA ILE A 106 18.26 -18.79 5.20
C ILE A 106 17.31 -17.70 4.70
N GLU A 107 16.35 -18.04 3.85
CA GLU A 107 15.32 -17.11 3.37
C GLU A 107 14.54 -16.48 4.53
N GLN A 108 14.04 -17.29 5.48
CA GLN A 108 13.29 -16.77 6.62
C GLN A 108 14.14 -15.85 7.50
N ALA A 109 15.41 -16.20 7.74
CA ALA A 109 16.32 -15.37 8.49
C ALA A 109 16.60 -14.03 7.77
N ALA A 110 16.79 -14.08 6.46
CA ALA A 110 17.02 -12.91 5.63
C ALA A 110 15.80 -11.97 5.61
N MET A 111 14.59 -12.51 5.40
CA MET A 111 13.34 -11.75 5.44
C MET A 111 13.11 -11.10 6.81
N LYS A 112 13.41 -11.81 7.90
CA LYS A 112 13.32 -11.26 9.25
C LYS A 112 14.29 -10.08 9.45
N LYS A 113 15.52 -10.19 8.91
CA LYS A 113 16.53 -9.11 8.98
C LYS A 113 16.09 -7.88 8.17
N ILE A 114 15.58 -8.06 6.95
CA ILE A 114 15.04 -6.97 6.14
C ILE A 114 13.91 -6.25 6.89
N LYS A 115 12.94 -7.01 7.40
CA LYS A 115 11.81 -6.45 8.14
C LYS A 115 12.26 -5.61 9.32
N LEU A 116 13.23 -6.10 10.10
CA LEU A 116 13.76 -5.40 11.26
C LEU A 116 14.46 -4.09 10.86
N LEU A 117 15.23 -4.10 9.77
CA LEU A 117 15.90 -2.91 9.25
C LEU A 117 14.91 -1.87 8.71
N MET A 118 13.87 -2.30 8.00
CA MET A 118 12.83 -1.39 7.50
C MET A 118 12.03 -0.76 8.65
N LEU A 119 11.70 -1.53 9.68
CA LEU A 119 11.06 -1.00 10.90
C LEU A 119 11.94 0.01 11.64
N SER A 120 13.24 -0.26 11.77
CA SER A 120 14.17 0.68 12.40
C SER A 120 14.44 1.94 11.57
N SER A 121 14.16 1.91 10.27
CA SER A 121 14.31 3.07 9.37
C SER A 121 13.08 4.00 9.41
N SER A 122 11.97 3.53 9.98
CA SER A 122 10.71 4.25 10.12
C SER A 122 10.59 5.02 11.45
N HIS A 123 11.64 5.01 12.28
CA HIS A 123 11.79 5.76 13.52
C HIS A 123 12.89 6.80 13.38
#